data_AF-X0WFN9-F1
#
_entry.id   AF-X0WFN9-F1
#
_cell.length_a   1.000
_cell.length_b   1.000
_cell.length_c   1.000
_cell.angle_alpha   90.00
_cell.angle_beta   90.00
_cell.angle_gamma   90.00
#
_symmetry.space_group_name_H-M   'P 1'
#
loop_
_entity.id
_entity.type
_entity.pdbx_description
1 polymer ?
#
loop_
_entity_poly.entity_id
_entity_poly.type
_entity_poly.pdbx_seq_one_letter_code
_entity_poly.pdbx_strand_id
1 'polypeptide(L)'
;VLVVGEDIDPEDPLAVSYAFATRNHPEKGAWFFPDSKMYGLGPEGWHGSEDFHGRLGIPGQKAIGGSGLVIYSCVGIEEHTGHAKPDILTFHRAWPKAVKEKVLANWERWGFRTPDPVLQKHASQSTPWVYFNKTGEGETGRGHNL
;
A
#
# COMPACT_ATOMS: atom_id res chain seq x y z
N VAL A 1 -2.94 -5.82 9.03
CA VAL A 1 -1.80 -4.87 8.99
C VAL A 1 -1.06 -5.09 7.68
N LEU A 2 -0.65 -4.02 7.00
CA LEU A 2 0.21 -4.09 5.82
C LEU A 2 1.59 -3.55 6.20
N VAL A 3 2.65 -4.32 5.92
CA VAL A 3 4.03 -3.85 6.04
C VAL A 3 4.50 -3.50 4.65
N VAL A 4 4.78 -2.22 4.40
CA VAL A 4 5.20 -1.71 3.09
C VAL A 4 6.63 -1.17 3.16
N GLY A 5 7.32 -1.16 2.03
CA GLY A 5 8.64 -0.55 1.91
C GLY A 5 8.60 0.96 2.08
N GLU A 6 9.76 1.56 2.38
CA GLU A 6 9.92 3.03 2.54
C GLU A 6 9.53 3.82 1.29
N ASP A 7 9.52 3.15 0.14
CA ASP A 7 9.17 3.72 -1.14
C ASP A 7 7.65 3.75 -1.37
N ILE A 8 6.83 3.42 -0.36
CA ILE A 8 5.36 3.48 -0.40
C ILE A 8 4.91 4.44 0.71
N ASP A 9 4.16 5.48 0.32
CA ASP A 9 3.55 6.40 1.28
C ASP A 9 2.34 5.71 1.95
N PRO A 10 2.37 5.43 3.27
CA PRO A 10 1.26 4.76 3.96
C PRO A 10 0.00 5.63 4.06
N GLU A 11 0.09 6.95 3.85
CA GLU A 11 -1.06 7.85 3.81
C GLU A 11 -1.78 7.83 2.45
N ASP A 12 -1.15 7.30 1.40
CA ASP A 12 -1.72 7.17 0.06
C ASP A 12 -2.38 5.78 -0.11
N PRO A 13 -3.72 5.68 -0.07
CA PRO A 13 -4.42 4.40 -0.18
C PRO A 13 -4.17 3.68 -1.51
N LEU A 14 -3.85 4.41 -2.59
CA LEU A 14 -3.52 3.78 -3.88
C LEU A 14 -2.11 3.21 -3.89
N ALA A 15 -1.14 3.92 -3.32
CA ALA A 15 0.22 3.40 -3.17
C ALA A 15 0.22 2.13 -2.30
N VAL A 16 -0.55 2.15 -1.21
CA VAL A 16 -0.72 0.99 -0.33
C VAL A 16 -1.43 -0.16 -1.07
N SER A 17 -2.47 0.13 -1.85
CA SER A 17 -3.17 -0.88 -2.66
C SER A 17 -2.26 -1.49 -3.73
N TYR A 18 -1.45 -0.68 -4.40
CA TYR A 18 -0.44 -1.14 -5.36
C TYR A 18 0.56 -2.07 -4.67
N ALA A 19 1.11 -1.67 -3.52
CA ALA A 19 2.07 -2.47 -2.78
C ALA A 19 1.46 -3.82 -2.36
N PHE A 20 0.23 -3.80 -1.84
CA PHE A 20 -0.47 -5.02 -1.45
C PHE A 20 -0.74 -5.95 -2.64
N ALA A 21 -1.28 -5.41 -3.74
CA ALA A 21 -1.66 -6.22 -4.89
C ALA A 21 -0.45 -6.80 -5.67
N THR A 22 0.70 -6.12 -5.63
CA THR A 22 1.85 -6.48 -6.49
C THR A 22 3.04 -7.07 -5.75
N ARG A 23 3.21 -6.77 -4.45
CA ARG A 23 4.38 -7.19 -3.67
C ARG A 23 4.07 -8.25 -2.62
N ASN A 24 2.82 -8.40 -2.21
CA ASN A 24 2.46 -9.48 -1.29
C ASN A 24 2.40 -10.81 -2.03
N HIS A 25 3.22 -11.78 -1.62
CA HIS A 25 3.01 -13.16 -2.04
C HIS A 25 1.87 -13.76 -1.19
N PRO A 26 0.76 -14.21 -1.78
CA PRO A 26 -0.45 -14.58 -1.02
C PRO A 26 -0.19 -15.71 0.00
N GLU A 27 0.67 -16.68 -0.34
CA GLU A 27 0.99 -17.80 0.57
C GLU A 27 2.17 -17.54 1.52
N LYS A 28 3.13 -16.71 1.12
CA LYS A 28 4.43 -16.56 1.82
C LYS A 28 4.62 -15.21 2.50
N GLY A 29 3.81 -14.24 2.11
CA GLY A 29 3.77 -12.89 2.65
C GLY A 29 2.62 -12.69 3.63
N ALA A 30 1.92 -13.73 4.06
CA ALA A 30 0.82 -13.64 5.02
C ALA A 30 1.17 -14.38 6.31
N TRP A 31 1.08 -13.68 7.44
CA TRP A 31 1.24 -14.25 8.78
C TRP A 31 -0.09 -14.17 9.51
N PHE A 32 -0.67 -15.35 9.75
CA PHE A 32 -1.92 -15.52 10.45
C PHE A 32 -1.68 -15.68 11.95
N PHE A 33 -2.53 -15.06 12.77
CA PHE A 33 -2.39 -15.07 14.22
C PHE A 33 -3.61 -15.73 14.89
N PRO A 34 -3.79 -17.06 14.78
CA PRO A 34 -4.99 -17.78 15.22
C PRO A 34 -5.34 -17.55 16.70
N ASP A 35 -4.31 -17.41 17.54
CA ASP A 35 -4.46 -17.24 18.99
C ASP A 35 -4.49 -15.76 19.46
N SER A 36 -4.37 -14.79 18.53
CA SER A 36 -4.43 -13.35 18.89
C SER A 36 -5.75 -13.01 19.56
N LYS A 37 -5.89 -11.88 20.26
CA LYS A 37 -7.20 -11.41 20.72
C LYS A 37 -7.86 -10.59 19.61
N MET A 38 -9.09 -10.94 19.22
CA MET A 38 -9.88 -10.11 18.31
C MET A 38 -10.42 -8.90 19.10
N TYR A 39 -10.04 -7.70 18.67
CA TYR A 39 -10.50 -6.44 19.25
C TYR A 39 -11.05 -5.55 18.14
N GLY A 40 -12.23 -4.96 18.35
CA GLY A 40 -12.71 -3.82 17.56
C GLY A 40 -13.34 -4.11 16.19
N LEU A 41 -13.64 -5.37 15.86
CA LEU A 41 -14.43 -5.74 14.68
C LEU A 41 -15.77 -6.33 15.13
N GLY A 42 -16.87 -5.79 14.61
CA GLY A 42 -18.21 -6.32 14.81
C GLY A 42 -18.51 -7.54 13.92
N PRO A 43 -19.80 -7.90 13.77
CA PRO A 43 -20.25 -9.01 12.93
C PRO A 43 -19.75 -8.97 11.48
N GLU A 44 -19.40 -7.80 10.96
CA GLU A 44 -18.86 -7.59 9.62
C GLU A 44 -17.50 -8.26 9.37
N GLY A 45 -16.73 -8.55 10.42
CA GLY A 45 -15.44 -9.23 10.30
C GLY A 45 -15.55 -10.76 10.22
N TRP A 46 -16.76 -11.32 10.31
CA TRP A 46 -16.98 -12.76 10.43
C TRP A 46 -17.19 -13.36 9.05
N HIS A 47 -16.41 -14.39 8.73
CA HIS A 47 -16.49 -15.12 7.47
C HIS A 47 -17.16 -16.49 7.65
N GLY A 48 -17.43 -16.89 8.89
CA GLY A 48 -18.15 -18.12 9.24
C GLY A 48 -18.70 -18.12 10.67
N SER A 49 -19.53 -19.12 10.98
CA SER A 49 -20.11 -19.29 12.31
C SER A 49 -19.04 -19.59 13.38
N GLU A 50 -17.91 -20.16 12.95
CA GLU A 50 -16.75 -20.50 13.73
C GLU A 50 -15.98 -19.26 14.20
N ASP A 51 -16.01 -18.16 13.45
CA ASP A 51 -15.39 -16.90 13.86
C ASP A 51 -16.14 -16.26 15.04
N PHE A 52 -17.47 -16.43 15.07
CA PHE A 52 -18.32 -15.96 16.15
C PHE A 52 -18.23 -16.86 17.38
N HIS A 53 -18.47 -18.16 17.21
CA HIS A 53 -18.56 -19.10 18.33
C HIS A 53 -17.18 -19.51 18.87
N GLY A 54 -16.13 -19.45 18.04
CA GLY A 54 -14.77 -19.83 18.43
C GLY A 54 -14.11 -18.91 19.46
N ARG A 55 -14.69 -17.73 19.70
CA ARG A 55 -14.29 -16.75 20.73
C ARG A 55 -15.34 -16.42 21.78
N LEU A 56 -16.59 -16.81 21.59
CA LEU A 56 -17.63 -16.76 22.64
C LEU A 56 -17.37 -17.75 23.80
N GLY A 57 -16.15 -18.29 23.88
CA GLY A 57 -15.71 -19.19 24.92
C GLY A 57 -15.90 -18.57 26.31
N ILE A 58 -16.62 -19.32 27.13
CA ILE A 58 -16.74 -19.15 28.58
C ILE A 58 -15.33 -18.89 29.16
N PRO A 59 -15.16 -17.98 30.14
CA PRO A 59 -13.87 -17.71 30.76
C PRO A 59 -13.16 -19.01 31.16
N GLY A 60 -11.96 -19.26 30.60
CA GLY A 60 -11.17 -20.47 30.85
C GLY A 60 -11.12 -21.48 29.69
N GLN A 61 -11.92 -21.32 28.63
CA GLN A 61 -11.77 -22.13 27.42
C GLN A 61 -10.73 -21.56 26.45
N LYS A 62 -10.01 -22.47 25.77
CA LYS A 62 -9.08 -22.13 24.70
C LYS A 62 -9.87 -21.64 23.49
N ALA A 63 -9.49 -20.48 22.94
CA ALA A 63 -10.03 -20.01 21.66
C ALA A 63 -9.69 -21.04 20.57
N ILE A 64 -10.71 -21.43 19.81
CA ILE A 64 -10.60 -22.48 18.77
C ILE A 64 -10.65 -21.89 17.35
N GLY A 65 -10.87 -20.58 17.22
CA GLY A 65 -10.94 -19.87 15.94
C GLY A 65 -11.24 -18.38 16.10
N GLY A 66 -11.50 -17.70 14.98
CA GLY A 66 -12.00 -16.33 14.98
C GLY A 66 -10.97 -15.23 15.18
N SER A 67 -9.67 -15.44 14.94
CA SER A 67 -8.76 -14.31 14.76
C SER A 67 -8.92 -13.73 13.36
N GLY A 68 -9.46 -12.52 13.26
CA GLY A 68 -9.47 -11.75 11.99
C GLY A 68 -8.16 -11.03 11.69
N LEU A 69 -7.07 -11.32 12.42
CA LEU A 69 -5.81 -10.56 12.31
C LEU A 69 -4.79 -11.29 11.43
N VAL A 70 -4.35 -10.58 10.40
CA VAL A 70 -3.29 -10.99 9.49
C VAL A 70 -2.31 -9.84 9.31
N ILE A 71 -1.02 -10.17 9.29
CA ILE A 71 0.02 -9.27 8.79
C ILE A 71 0.36 -9.70 7.37
N TYR A 72 0.25 -8.77 6.42
CA TYR A 72 0.72 -8.98 5.06
C TYR A 72 2.02 -8.20 4.86
N SER A 73 3.11 -8.90 4.51
CA SER A 73 4.35 -8.26 4.07
C SER A 73 4.26 -7.95 2.58
N CYS A 74 4.45 -6.69 2.26
CA CYS A 74 4.59 -6.14 0.90
C CYS A 74 6.04 -5.69 0.64
N VAL A 75 6.98 -6.12 1.50
CA VAL A 75 8.40 -5.79 1.41
C VAL A 75 9.08 -6.79 0.49
N GLY A 76 9.81 -6.29 -0.51
CA GLY A 76 10.54 -7.13 -1.47
C GLY A 76 11.73 -7.84 -0.85
N ILE A 77 12.20 -8.94 -1.46
CA ILE A 77 13.40 -9.64 -0.98
C ILE A 77 14.62 -8.73 -1.03
N GLU A 78 14.66 -7.80 -1.98
CA GLU A 78 15.72 -6.83 -2.18
C GLU A 78 15.89 -5.92 -0.96
N GLU A 79 14.78 -5.57 -0.30
CA GLU A 79 14.77 -4.76 0.93
C GLU A 79 15.30 -5.55 2.14
N HIS A 80 15.20 -6.88 2.10
CA HIS A 80 15.77 -7.77 3.12
C HIS A 80 17.24 -8.11 2.88
N THR A 81 17.69 -8.12 1.62
CA THR A 81 19.04 -8.52 1.23
C THR A 81 19.97 -7.35 0.91
N GLY A 82 19.48 -6.11 0.99
CA GLY A 82 20.24 -4.91 0.64
C GLY A 82 20.54 -4.79 -0.87
N HIS A 83 19.81 -5.52 -1.70
CA HIS A 83 19.89 -5.38 -3.15
C HIS A 83 19.14 -4.12 -3.61
N ALA A 84 19.47 -3.65 -4.81
CA ALA A 84 18.75 -2.53 -5.42
C ALA A 84 17.26 -2.91 -5.57
N LYS A 85 16.38 -2.04 -5.06
CA LYS A 85 14.93 -2.22 -5.19
C LYS A 85 14.52 -2.12 -6.66
N PRO A 86 13.55 -2.93 -7.13
CA PRO A 86 12.97 -2.72 -8.46
C PRO A 86 12.29 -1.34 -8.52
N ASP A 87 12.53 -0.61 -9.60
CA ASP A 87 11.96 0.72 -9.79
C ASP A 87 10.43 0.65 -9.95
N ILE A 88 9.70 1.46 -9.17
CA ILE A 88 8.30 1.74 -9.50
C ILE A 88 8.30 2.65 -10.73
N LEU A 89 7.76 2.15 -11.84
CA LEU A 89 7.67 2.84 -13.12
C LEU A 89 6.62 3.96 -13.11
N THR A 90 6.90 5.03 -12.37
CA THR A 90 6.11 6.26 -12.38
C THR A 90 6.79 7.34 -13.19
N PHE A 91 6.03 8.34 -13.67
CA PHE A 91 6.61 9.50 -14.35
C PHE A 91 7.67 10.21 -13.49
N HIS A 92 7.44 10.29 -12.17
CA HIS A 92 8.33 10.96 -11.23
C HIS A 92 9.65 10.21 -11.00
N ARG A 93 9.65 8.87 -11.08
CA ARG A 93 10.83 8.02 -10.81
C ARG A 93 11.59 7.60 -12.06
N ALA A 94 10.89 7.26 -13.14
CA ALA A 94 11.49 6.67 -14.34
C ALA A 94 12.15 7.69 -15.28
N TRP A 95 11.95 8.99 -15.06
CA TRP A 95 12.45 10.05 -15.96
C TRP A 95 13.37 11.07 -15.27
N PRO A 96 14.44 11.54 -15.93
CA PRO A 96 15.32 12.59 -15.43
C PRO A 96 14.57 13.90 -15.15
N LYS A 97 15.07 14.69 -14.19
CA LYS A 97 14.47 15.98 -13.79
C LYS A 97 14.21 16.91 -14.99
N ALA A 98 15.20 17.08 -15.86
CA ALA A 98 15.09 17.94 -17.04
C ALA A 98 13.97 17.49 -18.01
N VAL A 99 13.75 16.18 -18.16
CA VAL A 99 12.66 15.65 -19.00
C VAL A 99 11.32 15.94 -18.35
N LYS A 100 11.20 15.69 -17.04
CA LYS A 100 9.98 15.94 -16.28
C LYS A 100 9.56 17.41 -16.36
N GLU A 101 10.49 18.32 -16.11
CA GLU A 101 10.26 19.77 -16.18
C GLU A 101 9.84 20.21 -17.59
N LYS A 102 10.50 19.70 -18.63
CA LYS A 102 10.15 20.01 -20.02
C LYS A 102 8.74 19.54 -20.39
N VAL A 103 8.36 18.33 -19.96
CA VAL A 103 7.01 17.79 -20.21
C VAL A 103 5.96 18.63 -19.49
N LEU A 104 6.17 18.92 -18.20
CA LEU A 104 5.23 19.73 -17.42
C LEU A 104 5.10 21.16 -17.97
N ALA A 105 6.20 21.78 -18.40
CA ALA A 105 6.20 23.12 -18.99
C ALA A 105 5.48 23.22 -20.34
N ASN A 106 5.34 22.11 -21.08
CA ASN A 106 4.66 22.08 -22.38
C ASN A 106 3.28 21.39 -22.32
N TRP A 107 2.84 20.94 -21.14
CA TRP A 107 1.64 20.11 -20.98
C TRP A 107 0.39 20.76 -21.60
N GLU A 108 0.10 22.00 -21.20
CA GLU A 108 -1.04 22.77 -21.73
C GLU A 108 -0.86 23.15 -23.20
N ARG A 109 0.38 23.46 -23.60
CA ARG A 109 0.70 23.77 -25.01
C ARG A 109 0.41 22.58 -25.93
N TRP A 110 0.59 21.36 -25.44
CA TRP A 110 0.27 20.13 -26.18
C TRP A 110 -1.23 19.76 -26.14
N GLY A 111 -2.05 20.58 -25.48
CA GLY A 111 -3.50 20.39 -25.39
C GLY A 111 -3.95 19.51 -24.22
N PHE A 112 -3.04 19.11 -23.32
CA PHE A 112 -3.42 18.41 -22.10
C PHE A 112 -3.85 19.42 -21.03
N ARG A 113 -4.92 19.12 -20.30
CA ARG A 113 -5.37 19.96 -19.18
C ARG A 113 -4.81 19.40 -17.88
N THR A 114 -4.21 20.27 -17.08
CA THR A 114 -3.92 19.95 -15.68
C THR A 114 -5.26 19.88 -14.95
N PRO A 115 -5.64 18.74 -14.38
CA PRO A 115 -6.95 18.61 -13.79
C PRO A 115 -7.02 19.36 -12.44
N ASP A 116 -8.21 19.89 -12.12
CA ASP A 116 -8.43 20.87 -11.03
C ASP A 116 -7.94 20.35 -9.67
N PRO A 117 -7.09 21.10 -8.94
CA PRO A 117 -6.64 20.76 -7.58
C PRO A 117 -7.76 20.54 -6.57
N VAL A 118 -8.93 21.16 -6.77
CA VAL A 118 -10.09 21.04 -5.86
C VAL A 118 -10.79 19.68 -5.99
N LEU A 119 -10.71 19.02 -7.16
CA LEU A 119 -11.27 17.69 -7.38
C LEU A 119 -10.45 16.56 -6.71
N GLN A 120 -9.31 16.89 -6.09
CA GLN A 120 -8.34 15.94 -5.54
C GLN A 120 -8.67 15.42 -4.12
N LYS A 121 -9.67 15.98 -3.42
CA LYS A 121 -9.91 15.70 -1.98
C LYS A 121 -10.85 14.51 -1.68
N HIS A 122 -11.65 14.05 -2.63
CA HIS A 122 -12.54 12.90 -2.46
C HIS A 122 -12.58 12.13 -3.76
N ALA A 123 -12.32 10.82 -3.73
CA ALA A 123 -12.42 9.95 -4.90
C ALA A 123 -13.84 9.96 -5.48
N SER A 124 -14.07 10.83 -6.47
CA SER A 124 -15.23 10.83 -7.35
C SER A 124 -14.82 10.23 -8.70
N GLN A 125 -15.80 9.86 -9.54
CA GLN A 125 -15.52 9.38 -10.90
C GLN A 125 -14.73 10.38 -11.76
N SER A 126 -14.72 11.66 -11.40
CA SER A 126 -14.00 12.75 -12.08
C SER A 126 -12.77 13.24 -11.32
N THR A 127 -12.36 12.55 -10.25
CA THR A 127 -11.19 12.95 -9.48
C THR A 127 -9.92 12.62 -10.25
N PRO A 128 -9.07 13.62 -10.54
CA PRO A 128 -7.73 13.36 -11.01
C PRO A 128 -6.94 12.75 -9.88
N TRP A 129 -6.79 11.44 -9.94
CA TRP A 129 -5.96 10.70 -9.03
C TRP A 129 -4.53 11.23 -9.07
N VAL A 130 -4.08 11.75 -7.94
CA VAL A 130 -2.73 12.24 -7.74
C VAL A 130 -1.90 11.06 -7.25
N TYR A 131 -1.28 10.34 -8.17
CA TYR A 131 -0.56 9.11 -7.86
C TYR A 131 0.88 9.40 -7.47
N PHE A 132 1.36 8.77 -6.40
CA PHE A 132 2.79 8.72 -6.08
C PHE A 132 3.49 10.09 -5.96
N ASN A 133 2.75 11.15 -5.60
CA ASN A 133 3.28 12.52 -5.62
C ASN A 133 4.36 12.77 -4.56
N LYS A 134 4.24 12.12 -3.39
CA LYS A 134 5.24 12.17 -2.31
C LYS A 134 6.07 10.90 -2.21
N THR A 135 5.68 9.87 -2.96
CA THR A 135 6.19 8.52 -2.81
C THR A 135 7.59 8.45 -3.41
N GLY A 136 8.60 8.43 -2.54
CA GLY A 136 10.02 8.37 -2.88
C GLY A 136 10.82 9.64 -2.57
N GLU A 137 10.21 10.65 -1.94
CA GLU A 137 10.94 11.74 -1.29
C GLU A 137 11.60 11.20 0.00
N GLY A 138 12.94 11.24 0.07
CA GLY A 138 13.69 10.81 1.25
C GLY A 138 14.18 9.35 1.24
N GLU A 139 14.01 8.61 0.14
CA GLU A 139 14.56 7.26 -0.03
C GLU A 139 16.09 7.24 0.12
N THR A 140 16.60 6.43 1.05
CA THR A 140 18.02 6.11 1.13
C THR A 140 18.32 4.83 0.33
N GLY A 141 19.31 4.87 -0.55
CA GLY A 141 19.73 3.69 -1.34
C GLY A 141 19.67 3.86 -2.85
N ARG A 142 19.35 5.05 -3.38
CA ARG A 142 19.63 5.35 -4.78
C ARG A 142 21.13 5.33 -5.00
N GLY A 143 21.58 4.34 -5.75
CA GLY A 143 22.86 4.40 -6.44
C GLY A 143 22.97 5.75 -7.15
N HIS A 144 24.09 6.41 -6.93
CA HIS A 144 24.44 7.73 -7.42
C HIS A 144 23.89 8.07 -8.82
N ASN A 145 23.40 9.30 -8.96
CA ASN A 145 23.22 10.08 -10.20
C ASN A 145 22.10 9.65 -11.15
N LEU A 146 20.90 10.21 -10.94
CA LEU A 146 19.90 10.49 -11.99
C LEU A 146 19.22 11.84 -11.75
#